data_AF-A0A7K2QJ04-F1
#
_entry.id   AF-A0A7K2QJ04-F1
#
_cell.length_a   1.000
_cell.length_b   1.000
_cell.length_c   1.000
_cell.angle_alpha   90.00
_cell.angle_beta   90.00
_cell.angle_gamma   90.00
#
_symmetry.space_group_name_H-M   'P 1'
#
loop_
_entity.id
_entity.type
_entity.pdbx_description
1 polymer ?
#
loop_
_entity_poly.entity_id
_entity_poly.type
_entity_poly.pdbx_seq_one_letter_code
_entity_poly.pdbx_strand_id
1 'polypeptide(L)'
;PPPGIEVAHRYLPAGDVNEIGGDWYDVLRLPGGKAALLIGDVMGHGIAAAAVMGRLSASVRALARLDLAPEALMHQLEATLDDLADPMIATFLYAVIDPASGRCRITRAGHPPPATVTPGGTVRLLDLPPGTPLGVGGTVYSTTDLDLPPGSLLVMYTDGLVEARGSDIDVRLAELTRLLADPPRSLDHLCDSLITHLVPASADDDIALLIARVGTHAHPPPPP
;
A
#
# COMPACT_ATOMS: atom_id res chain seq x y z
N PRO A 1 -3.00 2.59 14.77
CA PRO A 1 -4.03 2.27 13.76
C PRO A 1 -5.38 2.99 13.97
N PRO A 2 -6.15 3.23 12.90
CA PRO A 2 -7.55 3.65 12.96
C PRO A 2 -8.42 2.63 13.70
N PRO A 3 -9.49 3.06 14.41
CA PRO A 3 -10.44 2.13 15.03
C PRO A 3 -11.01 1.14 14.00
N GLY A 4 -11.20 -0.12 14.39
CA GLY A 4 -11.77 -1.14 13.51
C GLY A 4 -10.81 -1.72 12.47
N ILE A 5 -9.53 -1.32 12.46
CA ILE A 5 -8.49 -1.94 11.62
C ILE A 5 -7.28 -2.33 12.47
N GLU A 6 -6.84 -3.57 12.33
CA GLU A 6 -5.55 -4.05 12.82
C GLU A 6 -4.50 -3.89 11.70
N VAL A 7 -3.29 -3.45 12.02
CA VAL A 7 -2.25 -3.19 11.01
C VAL A 7 -0.90 -3.74 11.49
N ALA A 8 -0.16 -4.37 10.59
CA ALA A 8 1.27 -4.61 10.74
C ALA A 8 2.02 -4.17 9.47
N HIS A 9 3.31 -3.87 9.60
CA HIS A 9 4.13 -3.38 8.50
C HIS A 9 5.59 -3.75 8.68
N ARG A 10 6.36 -3.77 7.61
CA ARG A 10 7.82 -3.88 7.60
C ARG A 10 8.39 -2.90 6.59
N TYR A 11 9.56 -2.37 6.90
CA TYR A 11 10.37 -1.58 5.99
C TYR A 11 11.80 -2.12 6.05
N LEU A 12 12.34 -2.56 4.91
CA LEU A 12 13.72 -3.01 4.79
C LEU A 12 14.41 -2.12 3.77
N PRO A 13 15.41 -1.31 4.17
CA PRO A 13 16.14 -0.48 3.22
C PRO A 13 17.05 -1.33 2.32
N ALA A 14 17.26 -0.89 1.09
CA ALA A 14 18.31 -1.43 0.23
C ALA A 14 19.71 -1.05 0.77
N GLY A 15 20.67 -1.99 0.70
CA GLY A 15 22.11 -1.66 0.84
C GLY A 15 22.61 -1.11 2.20
N ASP A 16 23.80 -0.50 2.17
CA ASP A 16 24.47 0.07 3.34
C ASP A 16 23.68 1.25 3.92
N VAL A 17 23.78 1.42 5.25
CA VAL A 17 23.06 2.30 6.20
C VAL A 17 22.81 3.78 5.80
N ASN A 18 23.31 4.24 4.65
CA ASN A 18 23.24 5.63 4.17
C ASN A 18 22.30 5.87 2.98
N GLU A 19 21.70 4.86 2.36
CA GLU A 19 20.71 5.08 1.31
C GLU A 19 19.33 5.38 1.91
N ILE A 20 18.83 6.59 1.67
CA ILE A 20 17.47 6.98 2.03
C ILE A 20 16.58 6.58 0.87
N GLY A 21 15.61 5.74 1.18
CA GLY A 21 14.75 5.12 0.19
C GLY A 21 13.66 5.99 -0.42
N GLY A 22 13.21 5.57 -1.60
CA GLY A 22 12.04 6.10 -2.30
C GLY A 22 10.72 5.52 -1.79
N ASP A 23 10.77 4.33 -1.20
CA ASP A 23 9.64 3.59 -0.67
C ASP A 23 9.01 4.26 0.55
N TRP A 24 7.68 4.28 0.61
CA TRP A 24 6.96 4.67 1.81
C TRP A 24 5.60 4.01 1.93
N TYR A 25 5.11 3.93 3.16
CA TYR A 25 3.72 3.58 3.46
C TYR A 25 3.23 4.46 4.62
N ASP A 26 1.91 4.53 4.78
CA ASP A 26 1.30 5.23 5.91
C ASP A 26 -0.13 4.72 6.15
N VAL A 27 -0.64 4.98 7.36
CA VAL A 27 -2.02 4.67 7.73
C VAL A 27 -2.64 5.87 8.41
N LEU A 28 -3.67 6.42 7.78
CA LEU A 28 -4.33 7.65 8.17
C LEU A 28 -5.73 7.38 8.71
N ARG A 29 -6.11 8.14 9.74
CA ARG A 29 -7.50 8.22 10.19
C ARG A 29 -8.23 9.27 9.36
N LEU A 30 -9.37 8.89 8.82
CA LEU A 30 -10.21 9.76 8.01
C LEU A 30 -11.50 10.14 8.75
N PRO A 31 -12.21 11.19 8.31
CA PRO A 31 -13.56 11.49 8.77
C PRO A 31 -14.51 10.29 8.64
N GLY A 32 -15.51 10.22 9.52
CA GLY A 32 -16.53 9.15 9.48
C GLY A 32 -16.04 7.77 9.96
N GLY A 33 -14.90 7.69 10.65
CA GLY A 33 -14.37 6.41 11.16
C GLY A 33 -13.66 5.56 10.10
N LYS A 34 -13.47 6.10 8.90
CA LYS A 34 -12.72 5.48 7.81
C LYS A 34 -11.20 5.49 8.08
N ALA A 35 -10.50 4.65 7.35
CA ALA A 35 -9.04 4.60 7.31
C ALA A 35 -8.54 4.79 5.89
N ALA A 36 -7.42 5.48 5.71
CA ALA A 36 -6.65 5.46 4.47
C ALA A 36 -5.38 4.65 4.70
N LEU A 37 -5.10 3.75 3.76
CA LEU A 37 -3.88 2.99 3.68
C LEU A 37 -3.20 3.39 2.39
N LEU A 38 -1.92 3.64 2.46
CA LEU A 38 -1.14 4.06 1.30
C LEU A 38 0.21 3.38 1.29
N ILE A 39 0.70 3.17 0.09
CA ILE A 39 2.05 2.72 -0.18
C ILE A 39 2.48 3.29 -1.52
N GLY A 40 3.76 3.58 -1.66
CA GLY A 40 4.34 4.00 -2.93
C GLY A 40 5.83 3.84 -2.94
N ASP A 41 6.37 4.05 -4.12
CA ASP A 41 7.79 4.01 -4.44
C ASP A 41 8.10 5.18 -5.38
N VAL A 42 9.12 5.97 -5.03
CA VAL A 42 9.64 7.04 -5.89
C VAL A 42 10.84 6.50 -6.65
N MET A 43 10.73 6.51 -7.98
CA MET A 43 11.79 6.03 -8.86
C MET A 43 13.12 6.74 -8.58
N GLY A 44 14.18 5.94 -8.43
CA GLY A 44 15.52 6.40 -8.12
C GLY A 44 15.86 6.25 -6.64
N HIS A 45 17.05 6.70 -6.23
CA HIS A 45 17.52 6.51 -4.85
C HIS A 45 18.22 7.77 -4.31
N GLY A 46 18.38 7.83 -2.99
CA GLY A 46 19.10 8.88 -2.30
C GLY A 46 18.27 10.14 -2.05
N ILE A 47 18.97 11.27 -1.82
CA ILE A 47 18.36 12.49 -1.27
C ILE A 47 17.24 13.06 -2.14
N ALA A 48 17.36 12.97 -3.48
CA ALA A 48 16.35 13.47 -4.40
C ALA A 48 15.04 12.67 -4.31
N ALA A 49 15.13 11.33 -4.37
CA ALA A 49 13.98 10.44 -4.21
C ALA A 49 13.32 10.63 -2.84
N ALA A 50 14.13 10.69 -1.78
CA ALA A 50 13.66 10.92 -0.42
C ALA A 50 12.93 12.27 -0.24
N ALA A 51 13.41 13.33 -0.91
CA ALA A 51 12.78 14.64 -0.86
C ALA A 51 11.40 14.64 -1.53
N VAL A 52 11.28 13.98 -2.69
CA VAL A 52 10.01 13.80 -3.40
C VAL A 52 9.05 12.93 -2.60
N MET A 53 9.52 11.81 -2.05
CA MET A 53 8.75 10.94 -1.15
C MET A 53 8.21 11.75 0.04
N GLY A 54 9.05 12.55 0.69
CA GLY A 54 8.63 13.41 1.81
C GLY A 54 7.55 14.41 1.42
N ARG A 55 7.65 14.99 0.21
CA ARG A 55 6.64 15.91 -0.34
C ARG A 55 5.33 15.20 -0.65
N LEU A 56 5.36 14.03 -1.29
CA LEU A 56 4.17 13.22 -1.55
C LEU A 56 3.50 12.78 -0.25
N SER A 57 4.28 12.26 0.70
CA SER A 57 3.80 11.86 2.04
C SER A 57 3.09 13.01 2.77
N ALA A 58 3.69 14.20 2.79
CA ALA A 58 3.08 15.40 3.38
C ALA A 58 1.79 15.80 2.65
N SER A 59 1.79 15.74 1.32
CA SER A 59 0.64 16.11 0.48
C SER A 59 -0.53 15.17 0.70
N VAL A 60 -0.30 13.85 0.73
CA VAL A 60 -1.36 12.88 1.04
C VAL A 60 -1.93 13.10 2.43
N ARG A 61 -1.10 13.33 3.44
CA ARG A 61 -1.57 13.62 4.81
C ARG A 61 -2.46 14.86 4.89
N ALA A 62 -2.18 15.88 4.08
CA ALA A 62 -3.01 17.09 3.99
C ALA A 62 -4.33 16.81 3.24
N LEU A 63 -4.24 16.21 2.04
CA LEU A 63 -5.37 15.95 1.16
C LEU A 63 -6.34 14.92 1.73
N ALA A 64 -5.86 13.91 2.44
CA ALA A 64 -6.68 12.88 3.09
C ALA A 64 -7.71 13.47 4.06
N ARG A 65 -7.42 14.63 4.67
CA ARG A 65 -8.35 15.31 5.58
C ARG A 65 -9.58 15.90 4.88
N LEU A 66 -9.50 16.07 3.55
CA LEU A 66 -10.57 16.62 2.73
C LEU A 66 -11.60 15.57 2.30
N ASP A 67 -11.38 14.29 2.64
CA ASP A 67 -12.26 13.16 2.30
C ASP A 67 -12.62 13.09 0.80
N LEU A 68 -11.62 13.39 -0.05
CA LEU A 68 -11.75 13.30 -1.50
C LEU A 68 -11.93 11.84 -1.95
N ALA A 69 -12.55 11.67 -3.11
CA ALA A 69 -12.50 10.38 -3.79
C ALA A 69 -11.03 10.01 -4.12
N PRO A 70 -10.62 8.72 -4.00
CA PRO A 70 -9.23 8.31 -4.23
C PRO A 70 -8.63 8.80 -5.55
N GLU A 71 -9.39 8.75 -6.64
CA GLU A 71 -9.00 9.21 -7.97
C GLU A 71 -8.72 10.73 -8.00
N ALA A 72 -9.52 11.52 -7.27
CA ALA A 72 -9.33 12.96 -7.17
C ALA A 72 -8.08 13.31 -6.35
N LEU A 73 -7.79 12.52 -5.31
CA LEU A 73 -6.55 12.65 -4.54
C LEU A 73 -5.32 12.40 -5.43
N MET A 74 -5.35 11.36 -6.29
CA MET A 74 -4.26 11.09 -7.22
C MET A 74 -3.96 12.27 -8.14
N HIS A 75 -4.99 12.93 -8.68
CA HIS A 75 -4.81 14.11 -9.52
C HIS A 75 -4.17 15.30 -8.78
N GLN A 76 -4.42 15.45 -7.48
CA GLN A 76 -3.74 16.48 -6.68
C GLN A 76 -2.28 16.13 -6.39
N LEU A 77 -1.95 14.84 -6.27
CA LEU A 77 -0.55 14.39 -6.15
C LEU A 77 0.23 14.58 -7.45
N GLU A 78 -0.39 14.30 -8.61
CA GLU A 78 0.19 14.61 -9.92
C GLU A 78 0.57 16.09 -10.02
N ALA A 79 -0.36 16.99 -9.71
CA ALA A 79 -0.09 18.43 -9.73
C ALA A 79 1.03 18.84 -8.76
N THR A 80 1.25 18.08 -7.69
CA THR A 80 2.39 18.29 -6.81
C THR A 80 3.69 17.97 -7.56
N LEU A 81 3.77 16.86 -8.28
CA LEU A 81 4.98 16.50 -9.03
C LEU A 81 5.27 17.45 -10.20
N ASP A 82 4.25 18.04 -10.83
CA ASP A 82 4.41 19.02 -11.91
C ASP A 82 5.22 20.28 -11.50
N ASP A 83 5.20 20.63 -10.21
CA ASP A 83 5.96 21.79 -9.70
C ASP A 83 7.46 21.50 -9.49
N LEU A 84 7.92 20.26 -9.67
CA LEU A 84 9.32 19.90 -9.48
C LEU A 84 10.18 20.45 -10.62
N ALA A 85 11.39 20.92 -10.27
CA ALA A 85 12.36 21.39 -11.26
C ALA A 85 12.89 20.23 -12.12
N ASP A 86 13.08 19.05 -11.51
CA ASP A 86 13.51 17.83 -12.16
C ASP A 86 12.33 16.83 -12.17
N PRO A 87 11.94 16.30 -13.35
CA PRO A 87 10.85 15.34 -13.45
C PRO A 87 11.14 14.08 -12.65
N MET A 88 10.20 13.69 -11.79
CA MET A 88 10.29 12.50 -10.95
C MET A 88 8.99 11.72 -11.06
N ILE A 89 9.12 10.40 -11.04
CA ILE A 89 8.00 9.47 -11.19
C ILE A 89 7.85 8.65 -9.92
N ALA A 90 6.62 8.37 -9.51
CA ALA A 90 6.35 7.50 -8.37
C ALA A 90 5.22 6.52 -8.66
N THR A 91 5.39 5.26 -8.30
CA THR A 91 4.26 4.34 -8.21
C THR A 91 3.51 4.57 -6.90
N PHE A 92 2.18 4.43 -6.92
CA PHE A 92 1.38 4.70 -5.74
C PHE A 92 0.09 3.88 -5.70
N LEU A 93 -0.31 3.48 -4.49
CA LEU A 93 -1.56 2.77 -4.22
C LEU A 93 -2.23 3.39 -2.99
N TYR A 94 -3.48 3.79 -3.15
CA TYR A 94 -4.27 4.46 -2.11
C TYR A 94 -5.60 3.75 -1.91
N ALA A 95 -5.84 3.27 -0.69
CA ALA A 95 -7.04 2.54 -0.32
C ALA A 95 -7.76 3.23 0.84
N VAL A 96 -9.05 3.51 0.68
CA VAL A 96 -9.93 4.03 1.73
C VAL A 96 -10.86 2.92 2.19
N ILE A 97 -10.75 2.54 3.45
CA ILE A 97 -11.53 1.46 4.06
C ILE A 97 -12.53 2.07 5.04
N ASP A 98 -13.79 1.71 4.91
CA ASP A 98 -14.81 1.86 5.94
C ASP A 98 -14.90 0.55 6.73
N PRO A 99 -14.36 0.48 7.97
CA PRO A 99 -14.35 -0.75 8.75
C PRO A 99 -15.74 -1.18 9.20
N ALA A 100 -16.72 -0.28 9.25
CA ALA A 100 -18.07 -0.58 9.71
C ALA A 100 -18.89 -1.28 8.62
N SER A 101 -18.75 -0.86 7.36
CA SER A 101 -19.43 -1.52 6.23
C SER A 101 -18.57 -2.58 5.53
N GLY A 102 -17.25 -2.60 5.78
CA GLY A 102 -16.29 -3.42 5.05
C GLY A 102 -16.02 -2.92 3.64
N ARG A 103 -16.54 -1.76 3.23
CA ARG A 103 -16.28 -1.21 1.89
C ARG A 103 -14.89 -0.62 1.79
N CYS A 104 -14.22 -0.91 0.69
CA CYS A 104 -12.91 -0.40 0.34
C CYS A 104 -12.97 0.28 -1.03
N ARG A 105 -12.46 1.51 -1.14
CA ARG A 105 -12.26 2.21 -2.41
C ARG A 105 -10.76 2.32 -2.66
N ILE A 106 -10.28 1.76 -3.75
CA ILE A 106 -8.85 1.68 -4.03
C ILE A 106 -8.52 2.25 -5.41
N THR A 107 -7.43 3.01 -5.49
CA THR A 107 -6.85 3.50 -6.75
C THR A 107 -5.38 3.16 -6.82
N ARG A 108 -4.94 2.76 -8.02
CA ARG A 108 -3.57 2.35 -8.33
C ARG A 108 -2.99 3.25 -9.42
N ALA A 109 -1.73 3.65 -9.23
CA ALA A 109 -0.93 4.45 -10.14
C ALA A 109 0.39 3.73 -10.40
N GLY A 110 0.41 2.80 -11.35
CA GLY A 110 1.58 2.01 -11.75
C GLY A 110 2.10 1.00 -10.72
N HIS A 111 1.60 1.01 -9.48
CA HIS A 111 2.09 0.19 -8.37
C HIS A 111 1.74 -1.29 -8.53
N PRO A 112 2.48 -2.25 -7.93
CA PRO A 112 2.10 -3.67 -7.94
C PRO A 112 0.67 -3.95 -7.44
N PRO A 113 -0.01 -4.99 -7.96
CA PRO A 113 -1.38 -5.31 -7.55
C PRO A 113 -1.42 -5.81 -6.10
N PRO A 114 -2.20 -5.18 -5.20
CA PRO A 114 -2.32 -5.64 -3.83
C PRO A 114 -3.03 -7.00 -3.76
N ALA A 115 -2.75 -7.76 -2.70
CA ALA A 115 -3.42 -9.02 -2.42
C ALA A 115 -4.51 -8.86 -1.35
N THR A 116 -5.54 -9.70 -1.42
CA THR A 116 -6.57 -9.82 -0.39
C THR A 116 -6.70 -11.25 0.07
N VAL A 117 -7.04 -11.42 1.35
CA VAL A 117 -7.41 -12.73 1.92
C VAL A 117 -8.77 -12.59 2.58
N THR A 118 -9.75 -13.36 2.13
CA THR A 118 -11.08 -13.36 2.77
C THR A 118 -11.04 -14.11 4.10
N PRO A 119 -12.03 -13.94 5.00
CA PRO A 119 -12.10 -14.72 6.24
C PRO A 119 -12.22 -16.23 6.00
N GLY A 120 -12.70 -16.63 4.82
CA GLY A 120 -12.75 -18.03 4.38
C GLY A 120 -11.43 -18.56 3.80
N GLY A 121 -10.34 -17.78 3.83
CA GLY A 121 -9.01 -18.16 3.35
C GLY A 121 -8.82 -18.04 1.84
N THR A 122 -9.74 -17.40 1.10
CA THR A 122 -9.56 -17.19 -0.33
C THR A 122 -8.59 -16.04 -0.58
N VAL A 123 -7.47 -16.34 -1.22
CA VAL A 123 -6.46 -15.35 -1.62
C VAL A 123 -6.70 -14.88 -3.06
N ARG A 124 -6.59 -13.56 -3.29
CA ARG A 124 -6.67 -12.98 -4.63
C ARG A 124 -5.73 -11.79 -4.76
N LEU A 125 -4.96 -11.74 -5.85
CA LEU A 125 -4.42 -10.47 -6.34
C LEU A 125 -5.57 -9.67 -6.93
N LEU A 126 -5.64 -8.39 -6.57
CA LEU A 126 -6.72 -7.52 -7.04
C LEU A 126 -6.45 -7.10 -8.49
N ASP A 127 -7.41 -7.40 -9.37
CA ASP A 127 -7.42 -6.93 -10.75
C ASP A 127 -7.89 -5.47 -10.78
N LEU A 128 -6.95 -4.57 -10.53
CA LEU A 128 -7.17 -3.13 -10.54
C LEU A 128 -6.62 -2.54 -11.85
N PRO A 129 -7.27 -1.52 -12.44
CA PRO A 129 -6.67 -0.75 -13.52
C PRO A 129 -5.26 -0.31 -13.12
N PRO A 130 -4.23 -0.56 -13.93
CA PRO A 130 -2.86 -0.24 -13.56
C PRO A 130 -2.65 1.25 -13.32
N GLY A 131 -3.35 2.08 -14.09
CA GLY A 131 -3.04 3.49 -14.17
C GLY A 131 -1.61 3.70 -14.66
N THR A 132 -1.18 4.94 -14.67
CA THR A 132 0.20 5.31 -14.97
C THR A 132 0.84 5.79 -13.66
N PRO A 133 2.13 5.52 -13.42
CA PRO A 133 2.85 6.14 -12.32
C PRO A 133 2.61 7.65 -12.25
N LEU A 134 2.56 8.21 -11.04
CA LEU A 134 2.46 9.65 -10.80
C LEU A 134 3.68 10.35 -11.45
N GLY A 135 3.49 11.51 -12.05
CA GLY A 135 4.54 12.34 -12.67
C GLY A 135 4.78 12.05 -14.15
N VAL A 136 4.16 11.00 -14.71
CA VAL A 136 4.20 10.73 -16.16
C VAL A 136 3.17 11.57 -16.90
N GLY A 137 2.05 11.89 -16.25
CA GLY A 137 0.95 12.66 -16.82
C GLY A 137 0.05 11.89 -17.79
N GLY A 138 -0.96 12.59 -18.31
CA GLY A 138 -1.80 12.15 -19.43
C GLY A 138 -2.80 11.02 -19.14
N THR A 139 -3.03 10.66 -17.87
CA THR A 139 -3.86 9.50 -17.50
C THR A 139 -4.99 9.85 -16.54
N VAL A 140 -6.14 9.18 -16.72
CA VAL A 140 -7.27 9.23 -15.79
C VAL A 140 -7.11 8.07 -14.79
N TYR A 141 -7.08 8.38 -13.50
CA TYR A 141 -7.08 7.36 -12.45
C TYR A 141 -8.49 6.81 -12.22
N SER A 142 -8.59 5.51 -12.00
CA SER A 142 -9.87 4.83 -11.77
C SER A 142 -9.92 4.22 -10.37
N THR A 143 -10.97 4.56 -9.63
CA THR A 143 -11.26 3.94 -8.34
C THR A 143 -12.07 2.67 -8.54
N THR A 144 -11.64 1.60 -7.88
CA THR A 144 -12.38 0.35 -7.78
C THR A 144 -13.00 0.24 -6.39
N ASP A 145 -14.30 -0.05 -6.33
CA ASP A 145 -15.01 -0.40 -5.10
C ASP A 145 -14.91 -1.91 -4.86
N LEU A 146 -14.55 -2.29 -3.64
CA LEU A 146 -14.35 -3.67 -3.21
C LEU A 146 -15.04 -3.88 -1.86
N ASP A 147 -15.60 -5.08 -1.67
CA ASP A 147 -16.07 -5.52 -0.35
C ASP A 147 -14.95 -6.30 0.35
N LEU A 148 -14.53 -5.82 1.52
CA LEU A 148 -13.63 -6.47 2.46
C LEU A 148 -14.40 -6.81 3.74
N PRO A 149 -15.11 -7.95 3.79
CA PRO A 149 -15.83 -8.38 4.98
C PRO A 149 -14.95 -8.38 6.24
N PRO A 150 -15.51 -8.18 7.44
CA PRO A 150 -14.76 -8.28 8.69
C PRO A 150 -13.93 -9.56 8.78
N GLY A 151 -12.66 -9.42 9.15
CA GLY A 151 -11.63 -10.46 9.16
C GLY A 151 -10.75 -10.49 7.91
N SER A 152 -11.14 -9.82 6.82
CA SER A 152 -10.37 -9.79 5.57
C SER A 152 -9.02 -9.11 5.75
N LEU A 153 -8.02 -9.61 5.03
CA LEU A 153 -6.71 -8.98 4.89
C LEU A 153 -6.62 -8.19 3.59
N LEU A 154 -6.01 -7.01 3.66
CA LEU A 154 -5.45 -6.29 2.52
C LEU A 154 -3.93 -6.24 2.71
N VAL A 155 -3.19 -6.71 1.71
CA VAL A 155 -1.72 -6.80 1.69
C VAL A 155 -1.21 -5.92 0.57
N MET A 156 -0.48 -4.87 0.93
CA MET A 156 0.09 -3.85 0.05
C MET A 156 1.61 -3.90 0.19
N TYR A 157 2.33 -3.83 -0.91
CA TYR A 157 3.78 -4.01 -0.93
C TYR A 157 4.39 -3.28 -2.13
N THR A 158 5.63 -2.80 -1.97
CA THR A 158 6.43 -2.27 -3.08
C THR A 158 7.02 -3.42 -3.90
N ASP A 159 7.50 -3.08 -5.09
CA ASP A 159 8.04 -4.05 -6.04
C ASP A 159 9.26 -4.79 -5.49
N GLY A 160 10.10 -4.19 -4.66
CA GLY A 160 11.21 -4.85 -3.99
C GLY A 160 10.83 -6.14 -3.22
N LEU A 161 9.56 -6.32 -2.83
CA LEU A 161 9.09 -7.57 -2.25
C LEU A 161 8.98 -8.71 -3.28
N VAL A 162 8.57 -8.40 -4.50
CA VAL A 162 8.21 -9.38 -5.54
C VAL A 162 9.20 -9.43 -6.69
N GLU A 163 9.87 -8.33 -6.99
CA GLU A 163 10.94 -8.22 -7.97
C GLU A 163 12.25 -8.70 -7.34
N ALA A 164 12.80 -9.78 -7.90
CA ALA A 164 14.10 -10.30 -7.51
C ALA A 164 14.88 -10.63 -8.78
N ARG A 165 16.16 -10.24 -8.84
CA ARG A 165 17.00 -10.51 -10.01
C ARG A 165 16.99 -12.00 -10.37
N GLY A 166 16.65 -12.28 -11.63
CA GLY A 166 16.61 -13.65 -12.17
C GLY A 166 15.35 -14.45 -11.83
N SER A 167 14.31 -13.82 -11.26
CA SER A 167 12.99 -14.43 -11.05
C SER A 167 11.92 -13.69 -11.85
N ASP A 168 10.97 -14.45 -12.40
CA ASP A 168 9.78 -13.90 -13.04
C ASP A 168 8.81 -13.36 -11.98
N ILE A 169 8.27 -12.16 -12.19
CA ILE A 169 7.30 -11.52 -11.30
C ILE A 169 6.08 -12.40 -11.07
N ASP A 170 5.60 -13.13 -12.08
CA ASP A 170 4.42 -14.00 -11.95
C ASP A 170 4.68 -15.17 -11.00
N VAL A 171 5.89 -15.73 -11.02
CA VAL A 171 6.31 -16.80 -10.10
C VAL A 171 6.36 -16.27 -8.66
N ARG A 172 6.83 -15.04 -8.49
CA ARG A 172 6.98 -14.39 -7.18
C ARG A 172 5.63 -14.00 -6.58
N LEU A 173 4.73 -13.50 -7.42
CA LEU A 173 3.34 -13.24 -7.06
C LEU A 173 2.59 -14.54 -6.72
N ALA A 174 2.83 -15.63 -7.45
CA ALA A 174 2.27 -16.94 -7.09
C ALA A 174 2.77 -17.40 -5.71
N GLU A 175 4.05 -17.24 -5.41
CA GLU A 175 4.62 -17.58 -4.10
C GLU A 175 4.03 -16.72 -2.97
N LEU A 176 3.89 -15.41 -3.18
CA LEU A 176 3.18 -14.52 -2.25
C LEU A 176 1.77 -15.05 -1.97
N THR A 177 0.99 -15.38 -3.01
CA THR A 177 -0.37 -15.88 -2.81
C THR A 177 -0.41 -17.22 -2.08
N ARG A 178 0.58 -18.09 -2.29
CA ARG A 178 0.72 -19.37 -1.59
C ARG A 178 0.97 -19.17 -0.10
N LEU A 179 1.83 -18.23 0.27
CA LEU A 179 2.12 -17.89 1.67
C LEU A 179 0.91 -17.26 2.38
N LEU A 180 0.04 -16.57 1.63
CA LEU A 180 -1.18 -15.96 2.12
C LEU A 180 -2.36 -16.94 2.28
N ALA A 181 -2.27 -18.17 1.76
CA ALA A 181 -3.37 -19.13 1.77
C ALA A 181 -3.69 -19.69 3.17
N ASP A 182 -2.68 -19.74 4.05
CA ASP A 182 -2.84 -20.11 5.46
C ASP A 182 -2.06 -19.11 6.34
N PRO A 183 -2.58 -17.88 6.48
CA PRO A 183 -1.84 -16.83 7.15
C PRO A 183 -1.84 -17.06 8.67
N PRO A 184 -0.70 -16.82 9.36
CA PRO A 184 -0.68 -16.76 10.81
C PRO A 184 -1.76 -15.80 11.35
N ARG A 185 -2.29 -16.10 12.54
CA ARG A 185 -3.29 -15.23 13.18
C ARG A 185 -2.75 -13.82 13.45
N SER A 186 -1.49 -13.74 13.87
CA SER A 186 -0.79 -12.48 14.11
C SER A 186 -0.32 -11.88 12.79
N LEU A 187 -0.65 -10.61 12.56
CA LEU A 187 -0.18 -9.88 11.39
C LEU A 187 1.34 -9.67 11.40
N ASP A 188 1.95 -9.51 12.58
CA ASP A 188 3.41 -9.40 12.69
C ASP A 188 4.12 -10.68 12.24
N HIS A 189 3.64 -11.84 12.69
CA HIS A 189 4.19 -13.11 12.23
C HIS A 189 3.95 -13.35 10.73
N LEU A 190 2.82 -12.87 10.18
CA LEU A 190 2.58 -12.92 8.75
C LEU A 190 3.59 -12.03 8.00
N CYS A 191 3.80 -10.78 8.44
CA CYS A 191 4.81 -9.90 7.87
C CYS A 191 6.21 -10.54 7.88
N ASP A 192 6.64 -11.06 9.04
CA ASP A 192 7.96 -11.68 9.18
C ASP A 192 8.09 -12.92 8.27
N SER A 193 7.03 -13.71 8.14
CA SER A 193 7.00 -14.86 7.23
C SER A 193 7.15 -14.42 5.77
N LEU A 194 6.39 -13.41 5.33
CA LEU A 194 6.49 -12.90 3.97
C LEU A 194 7.89 -12.35 3.67
N ILE A 195 8.45 -11.54 4.59
CA ILE A 195 9.81 -11.03 4.43
C ILE A 195 10.82 -12.17 4.35
N THR A 196 10.76 -13.13 5.27
CA THR A 196 11.73 -14.24 5.34
C THR A 196 11.73 -15.12 4.07
N HIS A 197 10.57 -15.35 3.47
CA HIS A 197 10.44 -16.26 2.33
C HIS A 197 10.57 -15.55 0.97
N LEU A 198 10.18 -14.28 0.90
CA LEU A 198 10.20 -13.54 -0.35
C LEU A 198 11.52 -12.76 -0.49
N VAL A 199 12.00 -12.08 0.53
CA VAL A 199 13.15 -11.18 0.37
C VAL A 199 14.43 -11.97 0.16
N PRO A 200 15.16 -11.78 -0.97
CA PRO A 200 16.45 -12.41 -1.19
C PRO A 200 17.49 -11.91 -0.17
N ALA A 201 18.53 -12.70 0.09
CA ALA A 201 19.56 -12.39 1.09
C ALA A 201 20.30 -11.06 0.84
N SER A 202 20.28 -10.57 -0.40
CA SER A 202 20.71 -9.24 -0.81
C SER A 202 19.56 -8.57 -1.54
N ALA A 203 18.80 -7.74 -0.83
CA ALA A 203 17.80 -6.87 -1.45
C ALA A 203 18.52 -5.78 -2.26
N ASP A 204 18.18 -5.68 -3.54
CA ASP A 204 18.72 -4.66 -4.45
C ASP A 204 17.91 -3.35 -4.38
N ASP A 205 16.73 -3.37 -3.74
CA ASP A 205 15.82 -2.24 -3.60
C ASP A 205 15.22 -2.18 -2.19
N ASP A 206 14.61 -1.04 -1.86
CA ASP A 206 13.82 -0.89 -0.65
C ASP A 206 12.58 -1.78 -0.70
N ILE A 207 12.10 -2.16 0.49
CA ILE A 207 10.91 -3.00 0.63
C ILE A 207 10.02 -2.42 1.70
N ALA A 208 8.87 -1.91 1.28
CA ALA A 208 7.74 -1.62 2.15
C ALA A 208 6.68 -2.73 2.04
N LEU A 209 6.20 -3.19 3.20
CA LEU A 209 5.09 -4.12 3.33
C LEU A 209 4.09 -3.57 4.34
N LEU A 210 2.82 -3.49 3.96
CA LEU A 210 1.72 -3.04 4.79
C LEU A 210 0.58 -4.06 4.73
N ILE A 211 0.21 -4.64 5.87
CA ILE A 211 -0.89 -5.58 6.01
C ILE A 211 -1.94 -4.99 6.95
N ALA A 212 -3.19 -5.03 6.53
CA ALA A 212 -4.31 -4.60 7.34
C ALA A 212 -5.43 -5.65 7.40
N ARG A 213 -5.96 -5.87 8.61
CA ARG A 213 -7.14 -6.69 8.85
C ARG A 213 -8.33 -5.81 9.18
N VAL A 214 -9.40 -5.94 8.41
CA VAL A 214 -10.63 -5.15 8.55
C VAL A 214 -11.51 -5.73 9.66
N GLY A 215 -12.11 -4.90 10.51
CA GLY A 215 -13.29 -5.26 11.30
C GLY A 215 -13.09 -6.10 12.58
N THR A 216 -11.92 -6.07 13.24
CA THR A 216 -11.67 -6.90 14.44
C THR A 216 -11.85 -6.22 15.80
N HIS A 217 -12.20 -4.93 15.85
CA HIS A 217 -12.65 -4.30 17.10
C HIS A 217 -14.16 -4.15 17.11
N ALA A 218 -14.84 -5.05 17.84
CA ALA A 218 -16.20 -4.84 18.29
C ALA A 218 -16.27 -3.51 19.06
N HIS A 219 -17.04 -2.55 18.57
CA HIS A 219 -17.52 -1.47 19.43
C HIS A 219 -18.38 -2.13 20.52
N PRO A 220 -18.08 -1.97 21.83
CA PRO A 220 -19.07 -2.34 22.83
C PRO A 220 -20.33 -1.50 22.57
N PRO A 221 -21.54 -2.06 22.70
CA PRO A 221 -22.77 -1.27 22.54
C PRO A 221 -22.73 -0.06 23.48
N PRO A 222 -23.35 1.07 23.11
CA PRO A 222 -23.46 2.21 24.02
C PRO A 222 -24.14 1.76 25.34
N PRO A 223 -23.73 2.31 26.50
CA PRO A 223 -24.37 1.97 27.76
C PRO A 223 -25.87 2.31 27.71
N PRO A 224 -26.71 1.54 28.45
CA PRO A 224 -28.16 1.71 28.45
C PRO A 224 -28.61 3.09 28.96
#